data_AF-A0A7H8V965-F1
#
_entry.id   AF-A0A7H8V965-F1
#
_cell.length_a   1.000
_cell.length_b   1.000
_cell.length_c   1.000
_cell.angle_alpha   90.00
_cell.angle_beta   90.00
_cell.angle_gamma   90.00
#
_symmetry.space_group_name_H-M   'P 1'
#
loop_
_entity.id
_entity.type
_entity.pdbx_description
1 polymer ?
#
loop_
_entity_poly.entity_id
_entity_poly.type
_entity_poly.pdbx_seq_one_letter_code
_entity_poly.pdbx_strand_id
1 'polypeptide(L)'
;MDKIDLIELLQSFLEEDAIVSRIFSYFCLQKNYNIALLDNIISIGLRENILIIINSSDEDIEYDRIEWKKDNTYQEVIFRNPEKYVPVLFSDAILIPEPFSQFLKSC
;
A
#
# COMPACT_ATOMS: atom_id res chain seq x y z
N MET A 1 -6.29 1.37 -11.33
CA MET A 1 -6.04 -0.03 -10.94
C MET A 1 -7.36 -0.79 -10.94
N ASP A 2 -7.36 -2.08 -11.25
CA ASP A 2 -8.58 -2.90 -11.14
C ASP A 2 -8.95 -3.10 -9.67
N LYS A 3 -10.24 -3.25 -9.36
CA LYS A 3 -10.74 -3.29 -7.96
C LYS A 3 -10.03 -4.34 -7.11
N ILE A 4 -9.84 -5.54 -7.67
CA ILE A 4 -9.21 -6.67 -6.97
C ILE A 4 -7.76 -6.35 -6.63
N ASP A 5 -6.97 -5.84 -7.59
CA ASP A 5 -5.57 -5.52 -7.35
C ASP A 5 -5.40 -4.36 -6.35
N LEU A 6 -6.33 -3.39 -6.34
CA LEU A 6 -6.30 -2.32 -5.33
C LEU A 6 -6.59 -2.86 -3.93
N ILE A 7 -7.57 -3.78 -3.81
CA ILE A 7 -7.86 -4.44 -2.55
C ILE A 7 -6.65 -5.25 -2.08
N GLU A 8 -6.04 -6.03 -2.98
CA GLU A 8 -4.85 -6.84 -2.69
C GLU A 8 -3.67 -5.96 -2.23
N LEU A 9 -3.45 -4.81 -2.88
CA LEU A 9 -2.44 -3.83 -2.46
C LEU A 9 -2.71 -3.29 -1.06
N LEU A 10 -3.95 -2.85 -0.78
CA LEU A 10 -4.30 -2.31 0.52
C LEU A 10 -4.27 -3.38 1.62
N GLN A 11 -4.67 -4.61 1.33
CA GLN A 11 -4.55 -5.73 2.27
C GLN A 11 -3.09 -6.03 2.59
N SER A 12 -2.20 -5.97 1.59
CA SER A 12 -0.77 -6.16 1.85
C SER A 12 -0.20 -5.14 2.84
N PHE A 13 -0.70 -3.90 2.88
CA PHE A 13 -0.29 -2.88 3.86
C PHE A 13 -0.82 -3.14 5.28
N LEU A 14 -1.77 -4.05 5.46
CA LEU A 14 -2.25 -4.49 6.78
C LEU A 14 -1.53 -5.74 7.28
N GLU A 15 -0.88 -6.45 6.38
CA GLU A 15 -0.05 -7.61 6.68
C GLU A 15 1.40 -7.12 6.79
N GLU A 16 2.23 -7.73 7.64
CA GLU A 16 3.68 -7.43 7.79
C GLU A 16 4.50 -7.84 6.54
N ASP A 17 3.87 -7.82 5.37
CA ASP A 17 4.38 -8.31 4.10
C ASP A 17 4.53 -7.18 3.06
N ALA A 18 4.18 -5.94 3.40
CA ALA A 18 4.27 -4.74 2.56
C ALA A 18 5.67 -4.14 2.44
N ILE A 19 6.70 -4.98 2.45
CA ILE A 19 8.06 -4.56 2.12
C ILE A 19 8.10 -4.07 0.67
N VAL A 20 8.71 -2.91 0.42
CA VAL A 20 8.71 -2.24 -0.90
C VAL A 20 9.20 -3.16 -2.02
N SER A 21 10.24 -3.96 -1.80
CA SER A 21 10.73 -4.94 -2.78
C SER A 21 9.66 -5.96 -3.20
N ARG A 22 8.79 -6.39 -2.30
CA ARG A 22 7.69 -7.33 -2.57
C ARG A 22 6.58 -6.64 -3.36
N ILE A 23 6.17 -5.45 -2.92
CA ILE A 23 5.19 -4.62 -3.65
C ILE A 23 5.68 -4.36 -5.08
N PHE A 24 6.94 -3.94 -5.23
CA PHE A 24 7.56 -3.69 -6.52
C PHE A 24 7.60 -4.93 -7.40
N SER A 25 8.03 -6.07 -6.85
CA SER A 25 8.12 -7.32 -7.60
C SER A 25 6.75 -7.80 -8.07
N TYR A 26 5.73 -7.71 -7.23
CA TYR A 26 4.40 -8.17 -7.57
C TYR A 26 3.65 -7.18 -8.48
N PHE A 27 3.47 -5.95 -8.04
CA PHE A 27 2.65 -4.98 -8.78
C PHE A 27 3.35 -4.40 -10.01
N CYS A 28 4.64 -4.06 -9.92
CA CYS A 28 5.35 -3.49 -11.08
C CYS A 28 5.83 -4.55 -12.05
N LEU A 29 6.46 -5.64 -11.58
CA LEU A 29 7.08 -6.61 -12.49
C LEU A 29 6.09 -7.69 -12.98
N GLN A 30 5.21 -8.21 -12.12
CA GLN A 30 4.29 -9.29 -12.51
C GLN A 30 2.97 -8.75 -13.08
N LYS A 31 2.35 -7.77 -12.40
CA LYS A 31 1.07 -7.16 -12.83
C LYS A 31 1.24 -5.99 -13.80
N ASN A 32 2.47 -5.54 -14.03
CA ASN A 32 2.82 -4.46 -14.97
C ASN A 32 2.14 -3.11 -14.65
N TYR A 33 1.91 -2.82 -13.37
CA TYR A 33 1.44 -1.51 -12.92
C TYR A 33 2.57 -0.47 -12.96
N ASN A 34 2.19 0.76 -13.29
CA ASN A 34 3.12 1.89 -13.31
C ASN A 34 3.50 2.31 -11.88
N ILE A 35 4.80 2.49 -11.63
CA ILE A 35 5.33 3.02 -10.36
C ILE A 35 4.64 4.32 -9.96
N ALA A 36 4.41 5.25 -10.88
CA ALA A 36 3.74 6.52 -10.59
C ALA A 36 2.31 6.34 -10.04
N LEU A 37 1.61 5.28 -10.44
CA LEU A 37 0.30 4.96 -9.87
C LEU A 37 0.42 4.49 -8.42
N LEU A 38 1.37 3.59 -8.13
CA LEU A 38 1.62 3.10 -6.77
C LEU A 38 2.11 4.22 -5.85
N ASP A 39 2.98 5.08 -6.36
CA ASP A 39 3.51 6.24 -5.65
C ASP A 39 2.40 7.22 -5.28
N ASN A 40 1.44 7.46 -6.18
CA ASN A 40 0.28 8.29 -5.89
C ASN A 40 -0.64 7.67 -4.82
N ILE A 41 -0.86 6.34 -4.87
CA ILE A 41 -1.67 5.62 -3.86
C ILE A 41 -1.06 5.84 -2.47
N ILE A 42 0.24 5.62 -2.36
CA ILE A 42 0.95 5.72 -1.08
C ILE A 42 1.05 7.16 -0.63
N SER A 43 1.32 8.10 -1.54
CA SER A 43 1.35 9.54 -1.24
C SER A 43 0.02 10.06 -0.70
N ILE A 44 -1.12 9.61 -1.25
CA ILE A 44 -2.44 9.92 -0.70
C ILE A 44 -2.57 9.33 0.71
N GLY A 45 -2.20 8.06 0.90
CA GLY A 45 -2.23 7.42 2.22
C GLY A 45 -1.40 8.17 3.27
N LEU A 46 -0.20 8.64 2.92
CA LEU A 46 0.65 9.46 3.79
C LEU A 46 0.00 10.81 4.10
N ARG A 47 -0.47 11.52 3.06
CA ARG A 47 -1.08 12.85 3.20
C ARG A 47 -2.34 12.83 4.08
N GLU A 48 -3.18 11.81 3.94
CA GLU A 48 -4.39 11.63 4.73
C GLU A 48 -4.11 11.00 6.11
N ASN A 49 -2.85 10.80 6.48
CA ASN A 49 -2.41 10.17 7.73
C ASN A 49 -3.03 8.76 7.94
N ILE A 50 -3.17 8.02 6.85
CA ILE A 50 -3.72 6.65 6.81
C ILE A 50 -2.58 5.64 6.79
N LEU A 51 -1.55 5.91 5.99
CA LEU A 51 -0.37 5.09 5.85
C LEU A 51 0.83 5.76 6.52
N ILE A 52 1.85 4.95 6.78
CA ILE A 52 3.18 5.32 7.24
C ILE A 52 4.18 4.43 6.49
N ILE A 53 5.38 4.95 6.23
CA ILE A 53 6.49 4.14 5.73
C ILE A 53 7.49 4.05 6.88
N ILE A 54 7.83 2.83 7.28
CA ILE A 54 8.76 2.56 8.37
C ILE A 54 9.93 1.69 7.90
N ASN A 55 10.95 1.56 8.74
CA ASN A 55 11.98 0.55 8.53
C ASN A 55 11.51 -0.80 9.07
N SER A 56 11.56 -1.85 8.25
CA SER A 56 11.12 -3.22 8.63
C SER A 56 11.95 -3.84 9.75
N SER A 57 13.14 -3.30 10.05
CA SER A 57 13.99 -3.74 11.15
C SER A 57 13.95 -2.82 12.36
N ASP A 58 13.36 -1.62 12.23
CA ASP A 58 13.29 -0.59 13.27
C ASP A 58 12.13 0.38 12.99
N GLU A 59 10.97 0.12 13.60
CA GLU A 59 9.74 0.87 13.33
C GLU A 59 9.82 2.35 13.78
N ASP A 60 10.81 2.72 14.61
CA ASP A 60 11.05 4.12 15.01
C ASP A 60 11.62 4.97 13.87
N ILE A 61 12.09 4.34 12.78
CA ILE A 61 12.61 5.02 11.59
C ILE A 61 11.50 5.20 10.55
N GLU A 62 10.92 6.39 10.49
CA GLU A 62 9.93 6.77 9.47
C GLU A 62 10.57 7.33 8.19
N TYR A 63 9.91 7.14 7.06
CA TYR A 63 10.29 7.71 5.76
C TYR A 63 9.15 8.52 5.13
N ASP A 64 9.50 9.62 4.48
CA ASP A 64 8.50 10.48 3.79
C ASP A 64 8.20 10.01 2.36
N ARG A 65 8.98 9.08 1.82
CA ARG A 65 8.86 8.60 0.43
C ARG A 65 9.42 7.19 0.26
N ILE A 66 8.97 6.52 -0.80
CA ILE A 66 9.46 5.20 -1.19
C ILE A 66 10.60 5.31 -2.20
N GLU A 67 11.61 4.46 -2.03
CA GLU A 67 12.58 4.13 -3.06
C GLU A 67 12.17 2.85 -3.80
N TRP A 68 11.51 3.00 -4.96
CA TRP A 68 11.04 1.88 -5.77
C TRP A 68 12.18 1.09 -6.40
N LYS A 69 12.65 0.05 -5.71
CA LYS A 69 13.71 -0.86 -6.18
C LYS A 69 13.43 -2.28 -5.70
N LYS A 70 13.87 -3.27 -6.50
CA LYS A 70 13.72 -4.69 -6.20
C LYS A 70 14.48 -5.15 -4.95
N ASP A 71 15.49 -4.40 -4.54
CA ASP A 71 16.36 -4.68 -3.39
C ASP A 71 16.05 -3.80 -2.17
N ASN A 72 15.01 -2.96 -2.26
CA ASN A 72 14.49 -2.22 -1.11
C ASN A 72 13.74 -3.18 -0.17
N THR A 73 14.50 -3.80 0.72
CA THR A 73 14.04 -4.78 1.70
C THR A 73 13.82 -4.17 3.08
N TYR A 74 14.05 -2.86 3.21
CA TYR A 74 14.04 -2.15 4.49
C TYR A 74 12.86 -1.19 4.63
N GLN A 75 12.32 -0.63 3.55
CA GLN A 75 11.09 0.17 3.66
C GLN A 75 9.86 -0.74 3.64
N GLU A 76 8.94 -0.47 4.55
CA GLU A 76 7.65 -1.16 4.65
C GLU A 76 6.53 -0.13 4.77
N VAL A 77 5.41 -0.40 4.10
CA VAL A 77 4.24 0.47 4.08
C VAL A 77 3.15 -0.15 4.93
N ILE A 78 2.76 0.50 6.02
CA ILE A 78 1.70 -0.02 6.88
C ILE A 78 0.59 1.01 7.11
N PHE A 79 -0.56 0.54 7.57
CA PHE A 79 -1.61 1.42 8.09
C PHE A 79 -1.25 1.93 9.49
N ARG A 80 -1.50 3.21 9.76
CA ARG A 80 -1.29 3.80 11.10
C ARG A 80 -2.28 3.28 12.16
N ASN A 81 -3.50 2.92 11.75
CA ASN A 81 -4.56 2.43 12.62
C ASN A 81 -5.16 1.15 12.01
N PRO A 82 -4.41 0.03 11.96
CA PRO A 82 -4.82 -1.18 11.25
C PRO A 82 -6.17 -1.71 11.73
N GLU A 83 -6.50 -1.59 13.02
CA GLU A 83 -7.77 -2.01 13.61
C GLU A 83 -9.00 -1.30 13.02
N LYS A 84 -8.83 -0.09 12.47
CA LYS A 84 -9.89 0.63 11.75
C LYS A 84 -10.15 0.04 10.36
N TYR A 85 -9.12 -0.49 9.72
CA TYR A 85 -9.16 -0.89 8.31
C TYR A 85 -9.31 -2.40 8.10
N VAL A 86 -8.84 -3.23 9.05
CA VAL A 86 -9.04 -4.68 9.02
C VAL A 86 -10.51 -5.07 8.82
N PRO A 87 -11.50 -4.53 9.59
CA PRO A 87 -12.89 -4.93 9.45
C PRO A 87 -13.51 -4.58 8.09
N VAL A 88 -12.97 -3.57 7.39
CA VAL A 88 -13.51 -3.13 6.09
C VAL A 88 -12.82 -3.82 4.92
N LEU A 89 -11.51 -4.07 5.02
CA LEU A 89 -10.71 -4.70 3.97
C LEU A 89 -10.78 -6.23 3.98
N PHE A 90 -11.18 -6.86 5.09
CA PHE A 90 -11.33 -8.32 5.22
C PHE A 90 -12.78 -8.79 5.46
N SER A 91 -13.77 -7.93 5.17
CA SER A 91 -15.20 -8.33 5.23
C SER A 91 -15.66 -9.01 3.95
N ASP A 92 -16.78 -9.74 4.02
CA ASP A 92 -17.44 -10.34 2.84
C ASP A 92 -17.83 -9.28 1.79
N ALA A 93 -18.11 -8.05 2.23
CA ALA A 93 -18.44 -6.91 1.39
C ALA A 93 -17.34 -5.85 1.47
N ILE A 94 -16.15 -6.17 0.94
CA ILE A 94 -14.96 -5.31 1.02
C ILE A 94 -15.26 -3.86 0.63
N LEU A 95 -14.97 -2.95 1.55
CA LEU A 95 -15.08 -1.50 1.36
C LEU A 95 -13.68 -0.90 1.22
N ILE A 96 -13.43 -0.30 0.06
CA ILE A 96 -12.19 0.44 -0.20
C ILE A 96 -12.29 1.78 0.54
N PRO A 97 -11.32 2.16 1.39
CA PRO A 97 -11.34 3.45 2.06
C PRO A 97 -11.42 4.59 1.04
N GLU A 98 -12.25 5.59 1.33
CA GLU A 98 -12.65 6.64 0.38
C GLU A 98 -11.47 7.30 -0.35
N PRO A 99 -10.35 7.66 0.32
CA PRO A 99 -9.21 8.28 -0.36
C PRO A 99 -8.57 7.39 -1.43
N PHE A 100 -8.70 6.06 -1.33
CA PHE A 100 -8.15 5.14 -2.33
C PHE A 100 -9.13 4.82 -3.46
N SER A 101 -10.42 5.10 -3.28
CA SER A 101 -11.44 4.80 -4.31
C SER A 101 -11.18 5.52 -5.64
N GLN A 102 -10.52 6.68 -5.60
CA GLN A 102 -10.12 7.45 -6.79
C GLN A 102 -9.14 6.71 -7.72
N PHE A 103 -8.47 5.67 -7.23
CA PHE A 103 -7.52 4.88 -8.03
C PHE A 103 -8.16 3.71 -8.75
N LEU A 104 -9.46 3.46 -8.55
CA LEU A 104 -10.21 2.51 -9.35
C LEU A 104 -10.29 3.02 -10.79
N LYS A 105 -10.05 2.13 -11.76
CA LYS A 105 -10.34 2.49 -13.16
C LYS A 105 -11.82 2.83 -13.26
N SER A 106 -12.15 3.96 -13.88
CA SER A 106 -13.52 4.24 -14.31
C SER A 106 -13.96 3.12 -15.24
N CYS A 107 -15.12 2.51 -14.96
CA CYS A 107 -15.73 1.52 -15.84
C CYS A 107 -16.14 2.12 -17.18
#